data_AF-A0A7Y1Y5W8-F1
#
_entry.id   AF-A0A7Y1Y5W8-F1
#
_cell.length_a   1.000
_cell.length_b   1.000
_cell.length_c   1.000
_cell.angle_alpha   90.00
_cell.angle_beta   90.00
_cell.angle_gamma   90.00
#
_symmetry.space_group_name_H-M   'P 1'
#
loop_
_entity.id
_entity.type
_entity.pdbx_description
1 polymer ?
#
loop_
_entity_poly.entity_id
_entity_poly.type
_entity_poly.pdbx_seq_one_letter_code
_entity_poly.pdbx_strand_id
1 'polypeptide(L)'
;MGCPRDSGHASFREGMIRQDYILREIERTIAFCIRLLGLKQDDEGWELEQFLKEHCEGLTGMAYETLVSTSSSDLVALLHHPGTASFARLVACGCVTCEAAEAARLGGDDDGARSLFMRGVEILTFTSGQDDPDVRGHIVEHLARLRTRVDQFEFPPAGLQRLAALFAAAEPK
;
A
#
# COMPACT_ATOMS: atom_id res chain seq x y z
N MET A 1 16.97 45.38 21.06
CA MET A 1 15.95 45.09 20.03
C MET A 1 16.22 43.69 19.51
N GLY A 2 15.47 42.71 19.97
CA GLY A 2 15.57 41.33 19.52
C GLY A 2 14.36 40.98 18.69
N CYS A 3 14.57 40.63 17.42
CA CYS A 3 13.60 39.86 16.65
C CYS A 3 14.09 38.40 16.64
N PRO A 4 13.33 37.45 17.21
CA PRO A 4 13.62 36.03 17.07
C PRO A 4 12.90 35.43 15.85
N ARG A 5 13.65 34.58 15.13
CA ARG A 5 13.22 33.32 14.49
C ARG A 5 12.26 33.40 13.29
N ASP A 6 12.85 33.58 12.11
CA ASP A 6 12.43 32.88 10.90
C ASP A 6 13.12 31.50 10.88
N SER A 7 12.46 30.47 11.42
CA SER A 7 12.94 29.08 11.34
C SER A 7 11.83 28.04 11.10
N GLY A 8 10.57 28.48 10.92
CA GLY A 8 9.43 27.58 10.68
C GLY A 8 9.30 27.09 9.23
N HIS A 9 9.80 27.84 8.25
CA HIS A 9 9.55 27.55 6.83
C HIS A 9 10.49 26.51 6.21
N ALA A 10 11.71 26.33 6.76
CA ALA A 10 12.67 25.36 6.23
C ALA A 10 12.32 23.91 6.65
N SER A 11 11.98 23.71 7.93
CA SER A 11 11.68 22.38 8.48
C SER A 11 10.39 21.75 7.94
N PHE A 12 9.42 22.58 7.51
CA PHE A 12 8.15 22.11 6.94
C PHE A 12 8.32 21.63 5.48
N ARG A 13 9.13 22.33 4.68
CA ARG A 13 9.42 21.95 3.29
C ARG A 13 10.30 20.71 3.20
N GLU A 14 11.25 20.53 4.12
CA GLU A 14 12.13 19.36 4.14
C GLU A 14 11.42 18.06 4.55
N GLY A 15 10.42 18.13 5.43
CA GLY A 15 9.57 16.98 5.80
C GLY A 15 8.64 16.55 4.67
N MET A 16 8.03 17.51 3.98
CA MET A 16 7.10 17.30 2.87
C MET A 16 7.78 16.70 1.62
N ILE A 17 8.97 17.21 1.27
CA ILE A 17 9.78 16.65 0.16
C ILE A 17 10.28 15.24 0.49
N ARG A 18 10.59 14.94 1.76
CA ARG A 18 11.03 13.60 2.18
C ARG A 18 9.94 12.55 2.11
N GLN A 19 8.71 12.90 2.48
CA GLN A 19 7.61 11.95 2.57
C GLN A 19 7.08 11.54 1.19
N ASP A 20 6.92 12.51 0.27
CA ASP A 20 6.59 12.26 -1.14
C ASP A 20 7.67 11.48 -1.88
N TYR A 21 8.93 11.74 -1.54
CA TYR A 21 10.07 11.01 -2.07
C TYR A 21 10.06 9.55 -1.59
N ILE A 22 9.83 9.29 -0.31
CA ILE A 22 9.82 7.94 0.26
C ILE A 22 8.68 7.09 -0.31
N LEU A 23 7.48 7.66 -0.46
CA LEU A 23 6.34 6.97 -1.05
C LEU A 23 6.52 6.68 -2.54
N ARG A 24 7.01 7.65 -3.31
CA ARG A 24 7.35 7.42 -4.73
C ARG A 24 8.49 6.43 -4.91
N GLU A 25 9.48 6.41 -4.01
CA GLU A 25 10.58 5.46 -4.09
C GLU A 25 10.19 4.06 -3.62
N ILE A 26 9.27 3.91 -2.66
CA ILE A 26 8.72 2.60 -2.29
C ILE A 26 7.89 2.04 -3.45
N GLU A 27 6.98 2.83 -4.03
CA GLU A 27 6.18 2.40 -5.17
C GLU A 27 7.02 2.13 -6.42
N ARG A 28 8.03 2.97 -6.69
CA ARG A 28 8.98 2.72 -7.79
C ARG A 28 9.83 1.50 -7.54
N THR A 29 10.32 1.28 -6.33
CA THR A 29 11.20 0.13 -6.03
C THR A 29 10.41 -1.17 -6.13
N ILE A 30 9.20 -1.23 -5.60
CA ILE A 30 8.33 -2.41 -5.70
C ILE A 30 7.93 -2.66 -7.17
N ALA A 31 7.47 -1.63 -7.88
CA ALA A 31 7.09 -1.76 -9.29
C ALA A 31 8.29 -2.00 -10.23
N PHE A 32 9.49 -1.58 -9.86
CA PHE A 32 10.74 -1.80 -10.60
C PHE A 32 11.24 -3.23 -10.38
N CYS A 33 11.24 -3.74 -9.14
CA CYS A 33 11.62 -5.12 -8.83
C CYS A 33 10.69 -6.14 -9.49
N ILE A 34 9.37 -5.88 -9.49
CA ILE A 34 8.37 -6.73 -10.15
C ILE A 34 8.55 -6.75 -11.68
N ARG A 35 8.98 -5.65 -12.29
CA ARG A 35 9.23 -5.59 -13.76
C ARG A 35 10.59 -6.17 -14.16
N LEU A 36 11.60 -6.11 -13.30
CA LEU A 36 12.95 -6.62 -13.60
C LEU A 36 13.02 -8.15 -13.52
N LEU A 37 12.13 -8.76 -12.74
CA LEU A 37 11.91 -10.21 -12.67
C LEU A 37 11.08 -10.78 -13.84
N GLY A 38 10.71 -9.95 -14.84
CA GLY A 38 10.02 -10.36 -16.06
C GLY A 38 10.83 -11.24 -17.03
N LEU A 39 11.60 -12.20 -16.52
CA LEU A 39 12.32 -13.23 -17.28
C LEU A 39 11.93 -14.66 -16.81
N LYS A 40 10.67 -15.04 -17.07
CA LYS A 40 10.07 -16.39 -17.32
C LYS A 40 8.90 -16.76 -16.40
N GLN A 41 7.83 -17.23 -17.06
CA GLN A 41 6.44 -17.29 -16.58
C GLN A 41 6.04 -18.42 -15.63
N ASP A 42 6.91 -19.37 -15.30
CA ASP A 42 6.48 -20.58 -14.58
C ASP A 42 6.82 -20.58 -13.08
N ASP A 43 7.76 -19.72 -12.62
CA ASP A 43 8.20 -19.62 -11.21
C ASP A 43 7.81 -18.28 -10.52
N GLU A 44 7.03 -17.42 -11.20
CA GLU A 44 6.83 -16.00 -10.86
C GLU A 44 6.18 -15.75 -9.49
N GLY A 45 5.23 -16.59 -9.06
CA GLY A 45 4.52 -16.39 -7.78
C GLY A 45 5.41 -16.63 -6.55
N TRP A 46 6.22 -17.68 -6.58
CA TRP A 46 7.15 -18.01 -5.50
C TRP A 46 8.28 -16.98 -5.40
N GLU A 47 8.85 -16.56 -6.53
CA GLU A 47 9.90 -15.53 -6.55
C GLU A 47 9.39 -14.20 -6.00
N LEU A 48 8.17 -13.79 -6.38
CA LEU A 48 7.53 -12.60 -5.81
C LEU A 48 7.30 -12.76 -4.31
N GLU A 49 6.79 -13.90 -3.85
CA GLU A 49 6.58 -14.16 -2.42
C GLU A 49 7.89 -14.09 -1.62
N GLN A 50 8.97 -14.70 -2.11
CA GLN A 50 10.28 -14.64 -1.47
C GLN A 50 10.82 -13.20 -1.41
N PHE A 51 10.72 -12.46 -2.50
CA PHE A 51 11.11 -11.06 -2.53
C PHE A 51 10.34 -10.23 -1.48
N LEU A 52 9.01 -10.43 -1.39
CA LEU A 52 8.19 -9.76 -0.39
C LEU A 52 8.62 -10.17 1.03
N LYS A 53 8.92 -11.44 1.29
CA LYS A 53 9.44 -11.90 2.59
C LYS A 53 10.74 -11.20 2.99
N GLU A 54 11.68 -11.06 2.05
CA GLU A 54 12.98 -10.41 2.30
C GLU A 54 12.86 -8.91 2.58
N HIS A 55 11.91 -8.22 1.94
CA HIS A 55 11.82 -6.76 1.99
C HIS A 55 10.68 -6.21 2.84
N CYS A 56 9.70 -7.03 3.24
CA CYS A 56 8.52 -6.59 3.98
C CYS A 56 8.87 -5.85 5.27
N GLU A 57 9.79 -6.39 6.08
CA GLU A 57 10.14 -5.78 7.36
C GLU A 57 10.79 -4.39 7.18
N GLY A 58 11.64 -4.24 6.16
CA GLY A 58 12.24 -2.93 5.85
C GLY A 58 11.22 -1.88 5.40
N LEU A 59 10.19 -2.30 4.67
CA LEU A 59 9.16 -1.42 4.12
C LEU A 59 8.06 -1.08 5.13
N THR A 60 7.65 -2.05 5.92
CA THR A 60 6.45 -1.96 6.78
C THR A 60 6.80 -1.89 8.27
N GLY A 61 8.00 -2.33 8.66
CA GLY A 61 8.37 -2.57 10.06
C GLY A 61 7.80 -3.85 10.64
N MET A 62 7.24 -4.75 9.81
CA MET A 62 6.62 -6.00 10.23
C MET A 62 7.11 -7.18 9.38
N ALA A 63 7.23 -8.36 10.00
CA ALA A 63 7.49 -9.60 9.27
C ALA A 63 6.34 -9.91 8.29
N TYR A 64 6.67 -10.51 7.15
CA TYR A 64 5.70 -10.80 6.09
C TYR A 64 4.53 -11.65 6.57
N GLU A 65 4.81 -12.72 7.32
CA GLU A 65 3.80 -13.62 7.88
C GLU A 65 2.85 -12.88 8.81
N THR A 66 3.36 -11.90 9.56
CA THR A 66 2.53 -11.06 10.41
C THR A 66 1.64 -10.16 9.56
N LEU A 67 2.20 -9.51 8.53
CA LEU A 67 1.43 -8.65 7.63
C LEU A 67 0.26 -9.40 6.96
N VAL A 68 0.52 -10.56 6.35
CA VAL A 68 -0.49 -11.31 5.59
C VAL A 68 -1.52 -12.02 6.48
N SER A 69 -1.21 -12.26 7.75
CA SER A 69 -2.16 -12.86 8.71
C SER A 69 -2.96 -11.82 9.52
N THR A 70 -2.50 -10.56 9.58
CA THR A 70 -3.16 -9.51 10.37
C THR A 70 -4.29 -8.84 9.58
N SER A 71 -5.44 -8.61 10.22
CA SER A 71 -6.58 -7.95 9.58
C SER A 71 -6.28 -6.48 9.20
N SER A 72 -6.99 -5.93 8.22
CA SER A 72 -6.86 -4.50 7.85
C SER A 72 -7.13 -3.58 9.03
N SER A 73 -8.16 -3.88 9.84
CA SER A 73 -8.49 -3.09 11.04
C SER A 73 -7.41 -3.14 12.11
N ASP A 74 -6.78 -4.30 12.32
CA ASP A 74 -5.71 -4.44 13.31
C ASP A 74 -4.42 -3.77 12.82
N LEU A 75 -4.08 -3.89 11.53
CA LEU A 75 -2.96 -3.17 10.92
C LEU A 75 -3.14 -1.66 11.04
N VAL A 76 -4.36 -1.17 10.77
CA VAL A 76 -4.70 0.23 11.00
C VAL A 76 -4.54 0.59 12.47
N ALA A 77 -5.11 -0.17 13.41
CA ALA A 77 -5.01 0.13 14.83
C ALA A 77 -3.56 0.12 15.38
N LEU A 78 -2.71 -0.77 14.85
CA LEU A 78 -1.31 -0.90 15.24
C LEU A 78 -0.44 0.25 14.72
N LEU A 79 -0.71 0.72 13.51
CA LEU A 79 0.15 1.68 12.80
C LEU A 79 -0.42 3.11 12.78
N HIS A 80 -1.71 3.26 13.05
CA HIS A 80 -2.40 4.54 13.17
C HIS A 80 -2.45 4.99 14.63
N HIS A 81 -1.56 5.90 14.99
CA HIS A 81 -1.65 6.69 16.22
C HIS A 81 -1.77 8.17 15.87
N PRO A 82 -2.79 8.90 16.38
CA PRO A 82 -2.91 10.34 16.17
C PRO A 82 -1.63 11.07 16.62
N GLY A 83 -0.93 11.70 15.68
CA GLY A 83 0.29 12.47 15.95
C GLY A 83 1.62 11.71 15.85
N THR A 84 1.60 10.39 15.66
CA THR A 84 2.83 9.58 15.50
C THR A 84 2.75 8.49 14.42
N ALA A 85 1.59 8.30 13.79
CA ALA A 85 1.40 7.31 12.74
C ALA A 85 2.46 7.50 11.65
N SER A 86 3.26 6.46 11.39
CA SER A 86 4.06 6.43 10.19
C SER A 86 3.11 6.13 9.03
N PHE A 87 2.44 7.18 8.57
CA PHE A 87 1.48 7.14 7.47
C PHE A 87 2.09 6.45 6.23
N ALA A 88 3.38 6.67 5.98
CA ALA A 88 4.16 5.95 4.98
C ALA A 88 4.18 4.42 5.20
N ARG A 89 4.28 3.93 6.45
CA ARG A 89 4.18 2.49 6.76
C ARG A 89 2.79 1.94 6.50
N LEU A 90 1.72 2.69 6.80
CA LEU A 90 0.37 2.25 6.46
C LEU A 90 0.17 2.09 4.96
N VAL A 91 0.68 3.05 4.17
CA VAL A 91 0.67 2.91 2.71
C VAL A 91 1.53 1.71 2.27
N ALA A 92 2.73 1.54 2.83
CA ALA A 92 3.58 0.40 2.53
C ALA A 92 2.89 -0.93 2.84
N CYS A 93 2.21 -1.06 3.99
CA CYS A 93 1.41 -2.23 4.33
C CYS A 93 0.32 -2.50 3.30
N GLY A 94 -0.43 -1.47 2.88
CA GLY A 94 -1.45 -1.59 1.84
C GLY A 94 -0.88 -2.10 0.52
N CYS A 95 0.19 -1.48 0.04
CA CYS A 95 0.86 -1.85 -1.22
C CYS A 95 1.44 -3.27 -1.16
N VAL A 96 2.21 -3.60 -0.13
CA VAL A 96 2.82 -4.94 0.04
C VAL A 96 1.73 -6.02 0.15
N THR A 97 0.60 -5.73 0.80
CA THR A 97 -0.53 -6.67 0.88
C THR A 97 -1.16 -6.91 -0.49
N CYS A 98 -1.29 -5.88 -1.34
CA CYS A 98 -1.76 -6.04 -2.72
C CYS A 98 -0.79 -6.85 -3.59
N GLU A 99 0.53 -6.70 -3.40
CA GLU A 99 1.50 -7.52 -4.14
C GLU A 99 1.56 -8.96 -3.59
N ALA A 100 1.35 -9.17 -2.29
CA ALA A 100 1.17 -10.50 -1.72
C ALA A 100 -0.07 -11.21 -2.31
N ALA A 101 -1.13 -10.45 -2.60
CA ALA A 101 -2.29 -10.98 -3.30
C ALA A 101 -1.95 -11.46 -4.72
N GLU A 102 -1.08 -10.74 -5.42
CA GLU A 102 -0.59 -11.15 -6.74
C GLU A 102 0.27 -12.41 -6.67
N ALA A 103 1.16 -12.49 -5.68
CA ALA A 103 1.97 -13.69 -5.44
C ALA A 103 1.09 -14.92 -5.17
N ALA A 104 0.05 -14.77 -4.33
CA ALA A 104 -0.93 -15.82 -4.06
C ALA A 104 -1.68 -16.24 -5.33
N ARG A 105 -2.11 -15.27 -6.15
CA ARG A 105 -2.81 -15.51 -7.43
C ARG A 105 -1.94 -16.29 -8.41
N LEU A 106 -0.67 -15.87 -8.57
CA LEU A 106 0.31 -16.54 -9.43
C LEU A 106 0.66 -17.94 -8.91
N GLY A 107 0.62 -18.15 -7.59
CA GLY A 107 0.77 -19.45 -6.95
C GLY A 107 -0.48 -20.34 -6.97
N GLY A 108 -1.61 -19.88 -7.51
CA GLY A 108 -2.87 -20.62 -7.59
C GLY A 108 -3.71 -20.63 -6.31
N ASP A 109 -3.39 -19.78 -5.31
CA ASP A 109 -4.23 -19.57 -4.12
C ASP A 109 -5.21 -18.41 -4.36
N ASP A 110 -6.28 -18.69 -5.10
CA ASP A 110 -7.27 -17.68 -5.48
C ASP A 110 -8.04 -17.11 -4.28
N ASP A 111 -8.31 -17.92 -3.26
CA ASP A 111 -9.00 -17.48 -2.04
C ASP A 111 -8.12 -16.55 -1.20
N GLY A 112 -6.85 -16.90 -1.02
CA GLY A 112 -5.84 -16.06 -0.39
C GLY A 112 -5.64 -14.76 -1.16
N ALA A 113 -5.52 -14.84 -2.49
CA ALA A 113 -5.38 -13.69 -3.36
C ALA A 113 -6.55 -12.70 -3.21
N ARG A 114 -7.80 -13.19 -3.26
CA ARG A 114 -8.99 -12.33 -3.04
C ARG A 114 -8.99 -11.67 -1.66
N SER A 115 -8.66 -12.43 -0.62
CA SER A 115 -8.64 -11.94 0.76
C SER A 115 -7.58 -10.84 0.96
N LEU A 116 -6.36 -11.08 0.45
CA LEU A 116 -5.26 -10.13 0.53
C LEU A 116 -5.53 -8.88 -0.31
N PHE A 117 -6.04 -9.02 -1.54
CA PHE A 117 -6.36 -7.88 -2.40
C PHE A 117 -7.40 -6.97 -1.73
N MET A 118 -8.48 -7.54 -1.21
CA MET A 118 -9.51 -6.79 -0.47
C MET A 118 -8.88 -6.03 0.71
N ARG A 119 -8.02 -6.70 1.49
CA ARG A 119 -7.38 -6.12 2.67
C ARG A 119 -6.46 -4.96 2.33
N GLY A 120 -5.64 -5.12 1.28
CA GLY A 120 -4.76 -4.06 0.79
C GLY A 120 -5.54 -2.82 0.33
N VAL A 121 -6.63 -3.04 -0.42
CA VAL A 121 -7.54 -1.96 -0.85
C VAL A 121 -8.18 -1.26 0.35
N GLU A 122 -8.63 -1.99 1.37
CA GLU A 122 -9.19 -1.39 2.59
C GLU A 122 -8.21 -0.47 3.32
N ILE A 123 -6.95 -0.93 3.48
CA ILE A 123 -5.89 -0.15 4.11
C ILE A 123 -5.65 1.13 3.29
N LEU A 124 -5.52 1.02 1.98
CA LEU A 124 -5.27 2.16 1.10
C LEU A 124 -6.46 3.15 1.06
N THR A 125 -7.70 2.66 1.02
CA THR A 125 -8.90 3.51 1.09
C THR A 125 -9.02 4.22 2.44
N PHE A 126 -8.71 3.57 3.56
CA PHE A 126 -8.65 4.24 4.86
C PHE A 126 -7.59 5.36 4.86
N THR A 127 -6.45 5.06 4.26
CA THR A 127 -5.27 5.95 4.24
C THR A 127 -5.49 7.15 3.32
N SER A 128 -6.24 7.01 2.22
CA SER A 128 -6.61 8.14 1.33
C SER A 128 -7.55 9.15 2.01
N GLY A 129 -8.35 8.70 3.00
CA GLY A 129 -9.22 9.55 3.80
C GLY A 129 -8.50 10.43 4.83
N GLN A 130 -7.19 10.29 5.01
CA GLN A 130 -6.41 11.08 5.97
C GLN A 130 -6.00 12.44 5.38
N ASP A 131 -5.73 13.43 6.24
CA ASP A 131 -5.57 14.85 5.89
C ASP A 131 -4.16 15.23 5.39
N ASP A 132 -3.67 14.50 4.38
CA ASP A 132 -2.43 14.81 3.64
C ASP A 132 -2.73 14.83 2.11
N PRO A 133 -2.91 16.03 1.52
CA PRO A 133 -3.33 16.18 0.12
C PRO A 133 -2.34 15.61 -0.91
N ASP A 134 -1.05 15.73 -0.65
CA ASP A 134 0.00 15.36 -1.60
C ASP A 134 0.11 13.83 -1.72
N VAL A 135 0.05 13.14 -0.58
CA VAL A 135 0.06 11.68 -0.56
C VAL A 135 -1.29 11.09 -0.98
N ARG A 136 -2.41 11.76 -0.67
CA ARG A 136 -3.74 11.32 -1.11
C ARG A 136 -3.80 11.15 -2.62
N GLY A 137 -3.23 12.07 -3.39
CA GLY A 137 -3.18 11.97 -4.86
C GLY A 137 -2.51 10.68 -5.34
N HIS A 138 -1.40 10.29 -4.71
CA HIS A 138 -0.67 9.06 -5.04
C HIS A 138 -1.44 7.80 -4.67
N ILE A 139 -2.08 7.77 -3.50
CA ILE A 139 -2.91 6.63 -3.09
C ILE A 139 -4.11 6.46 -4.03
N VAL A 140 -4.75 7.57 -4.44
CA VAL A 140 -5.88 7.53 -5.39
C VAL A 140 -5.43 7.02 -6.75
N GLU A 141 -4.27 7.46 -7.26
CA GLU A 141 -3.70 6.92 -8.49
C GLU A 141 -3.41 5.42 -8.37
N HIS A 142 -2.86 4.99 -7.23
CA HIS A 142 -2.58 3.59 -6.97
C HIS A 142 -3.87 2.74 -6.93
N LEU A 143 -4.90 3.20 -6.21
CA LEU A 143 -6.21 2.56 -6.17
C LEU A 143 -6.85 2.48 -7.56
N ALA A 144 -6.68 3.50 -8.41
CA ALA A 144 -7.14 3.45 -9.80
C ALA A 144 -6.41 2.36 -10.61
N ARG A 145 -5.10 2.15 -10.40
CA ARG A 145 -4.34 1.04 -11.01
C ARG A 145 -4.78 -0.32 -10.48
N LEU A 146 -5.08 -0.44 -9.17
CA LEU A 146 -5.60 -1.68 -8.61
C LEU A 146 -6.99 -2.02 -9.16
N ARG A 147 -7.84 -1.01 -9.38
CA ARG A 147 -9.16 -1.17 -9.97
C ARG A 147 -9.13 -1.85 -11.34
N THR A 148 -8.11 -1.59 -12.17
CA THR A 148 -7.99 -2.24 -13.49
C THR A 148 -7.57 -3.72 -13.42
N ARG A 149 -7.11 -4.18 -12.24
CA ARG A 149 -6.69 -5.57 -12.01
C ARG A 149 -7.78 -6.42 -11.36
N VAL A 150 -8.90 -5.83 -10.91
CA VAL A 150 -9.95 -6.54 -10.14
C VAL A 150 -10.46 -7.78 -10.86
N ASP A 151 -10.65 -7.72 -12.18
CA ASP A 151 -11.16 -8.82 -12.98
C ASP A 151 -10.24 -10.05 -12.97
N GLN A 152 -8.95 -9.87 -12.63
CA GLN A 152 -7.96 -10.95 -12.55
C GLN A 152 -8.16 -11.84 -11.30
N PHE A 153 -8.90 -11.37 -10.29
CA PHE A 153 -9.07 -12.06 -9.01
C PHE A 153 -10.41 -12.81 -8.90
N GLU A 154 -11.25 -12.75 -9.94
CA GLU A 154 -12.52 -13.48 -10.05
C GLU A 154 -13.41 -13.35 -8.79
N PHE A 155 -13.56 -12.13 -8.28
CA PHE A 155 -14.34 -11.89 -7.07
C PHE A 155 -15.82 -12.30 -7.24
N PRO A 156 -16.45 -12.88 -6.21
CA PRO A 156 -17.90 -13.07 -6.21
C PRO A 156 -18.62 -11.72 -6.21
N PRO A 157 -19.90 -11.65 -6.62
CA PRO A 157 -20.65 -10.39 -6.73
C PRO A 157 -20.65 -9.53 -5.46
N ALA A 158 -20.72 -10.15 -4.27
CA ALA A 158 -20.65 -9.44 -3.00
C ALA A 158 -19.27 -8.79 -2.77
N GLY A 159 -18.19 -9.46 -3.19
CA GLY A 159 -16.83 -8.91 -3.14
C GLY A 159 -16.67 -7.73 -4.10
N LEU A 160 -17.19 -7.85 -5.33
CA LEU A 160 -17.19 -6.77 -6.32
C LEU A 160 -17.96 -5.54 -5.82
N GLN A 161 -19.11 -5.73 -5.18
CA GLN A 161 -19.89 -4.62 -4.59
C GLN A 161 -19.10 -3.91 -3.49
N ARG A 162 -18.41 -4.66 -2.62
CA ARG A 162 -17.56 -4.10 -1.57
C ARG A 162 -16.38 -3.32 -2.15
N LEU A 163 -15.67 -3.88 -3.13
CA LEU A 163 -14.57 -3.20 -3.82
C LEU A 163 -15.04 -1.91 -4.51
N ALA A 164 -16.19 -1.96 -5.18
CA ALA A 164 -16.77 -0.77 -5.81
C ALA A 164 -17.05 0.35 -4.79
N ALA A 165 -17.58 0.00 -3.61
CA ALA A 165 -17.80 0.96 -2.53
C ALA A 165 -16.47 1.54 -1.99
N LEU A 166 -15.43 0.72 -1.85
CA LEU A 166 -14.11 1.15 -1.39
C LEU A 166 -13.42 2.09 -2.40
N PHE A 167 -13.51 1.78 -3.69
CA PHE A 167 -12.97 2.67 -4.74
C PHE A 167 -13.73 3.98 -4.79
N ALA A 168 -15.06 3.95 -4.72
CA ALA A 168 -15.88 5.17 -4.69
C ALA A 168 -15.59 6.04 -3.46
N ALA A 169 -15.31 5.44 -2.30
CA ALA A 169 -14.95 6.16 -1.09
C ALA A 169 -13.59 6.88 -1.19
N ALA A 170 -12.70 6.41 -2.06
CA ALA A 170 -11.39 7.00 -2.30
C ALA A 170 -11.39 8.07 -3.40
N GLU A 171 -12.44 8.20 -4.19
CA GLU A 171 -12.53 9.23 -5.23
C GLU A 171 -12.58 10.65 -4.58
N PRO A 172 -11.84 11.63 -5.13
CA PRO A 172 -11.86 12.99 -4.61
C PRO A 172 -13.26 13.61 -4.78
N LYS A 173 -13.79 14.20 -3.70
CA LYS A 173 -15.05 14.95 -3.69
C LYS A 173 -14.89 16.35 -4.29
#